data_AF-A0A8F2VYL4-F1
#
_entry.id   AF-A0A8F2VYL4-F1
#
_cell.length_a   1.000
_cell.length_b   1.000
_cell.length_c   1.000
_cell.angle_alpha   90.00
_cell.angle_beta   90.00
_cell.angle_gamma   90.00
#
_symmetry.space_group_name_H-M   'P 1'
#
loop_
_entity.id
_entity.type
_entity.pdbx_description
1 polymer ?
#
loop_
_entity_poly.entity_id
_entity_poly.type
_entity_poly.pdbx_seq_one_letter_code
_entity_poly.pdbx_strand_id
1 'polypeptide(L)'
;MPPKDNSYIPKFISEVPWYYSVLDGFNNDAFGHQRKVPAEQFGHSDDDLKDKGTEDITKIKPIARGDSDYFVAKRDRWHGFKPEEWDEVFAKWDHIKKFKQTTQSVAEDSDDTDYELELQELGIARKEFQKGFVEDPIERSIRERNYTPAYILAINANEGGKIRLGKDSTSNLVNDDTEFVKSSSKDERELGQMQKFAWEQHKQYEEQKSRELYQKQLANLSNPSAEAVDSTVPVDLDLSVEASPTLMMMKTKKENEKKSEASEKRKQSLLNRYG
;
A
#
# COMPACT_ATOMS: atom_id res chain seq x y z
N MET A 1 -24.62 1.40 -13.08
CA MET A 1 -25.82 0.90 -12.37
C MET A 1 -25.43 0.77 -10.91
N PRO A 2 -26.02 1.55 -9.98
CA PRO A 2 -25.70 1.43 -8.57
C PRO A 2 -26.12 0.05 -8.03
N PRO A 3 -25.41 -0.48 -7.01
CA PRO A 3 -25.56 -1.86 -6.59
C PRO A 3 -26.91 -2.09 -5.90
N LYS A 4 -27.44 -3.31 -6.11
CA LYS A 4 -28.56 -3.91 -5.37
C LYS A 4 -28.47 -3.61 -3.87
N ASP A 5 -29.60 -3.20 -3.30
CA ASP A 5 -29.92 -3.03 -1.89
C ASP A 5 -28.92 -3.68 -0.91
N ASN A 6 -28.16 -2.84 -0.20
CA ASN A 6 -27.33 -3.27 0.91
C ASN A 6 -28.22 -3.89 2.00
N SER A 7 -28.13 -5.22 2.17
CA SER A 7 -28.98 -5.98 3.09
C SER A 7 -28.78 -5.65 4.57
N TYR A 8 -27.75 -4.86 4.90
CA TYR A 8 -27.49 -4.40 6.27
C TYR A 8 -28.20 -3.09 6.62
N ILE A 9 -28.89 -2.45 5.67
CA ILE A 9 -29.66 -1.23 5.94
C ILE A 9 -30.98 -1.61 6.62
N PRO A 10 -31.30 -1.04 7.81
CA PRO A 10 -32.57 -1.29 8.48
C PRO A 10 -33.78 -0.90 7.62
N LYS A 11 -34.86 -1.68 7.72
CA LYS A 11 -36.09 -1.49 6.92
C LYS A 11 -36.67 -0.08 6.99
N PHE A 12 -36.68 0.53 8.18
CA PHE A 12 -37.22 1.88 8.38
C PHE A 12 -36.42 2.98 7.65
N ILE A 13 -35.19 2.71 7.22
CA ILE A 13 -34.38 3.64 6.41
C ILE A 13 -34.68 3.44 4.92
N SER A 14 -34.79 2.18 4.49
CA SER A 14 -35.06 1.82 3.09
C SER A 14 -36.52 2.01 2.66
N GLU A 15 -37.48 1.95 3.58
CA GLU A 15 -38.90 2.12 3.25
C GLU A 15 -39.19 3.59 2.94
N VAL A 16 -39.66 3.86 1.71
CA VAL A 16 -40.04 5.20 1.25
C VAL A 16 -41.38 5.60 1.89
N PRO A 17 -41.44 6.71 2.66
CA PRO A 17 -42.69 7.16 3.25
C PRO A 17 -43.73 7.59 2.21
N TRP A 18 -45.02 7.40 2.54
CA TRP A 18 -46.14 7.66 1.62
C TRP A 18 -46.16 9.09 1.05
N TYR A 19 -45.78 10.10 1.83
CA TYR A 19 -45.79 11.51 1.43
C TYR A 19 -44.70 11.87 0.41
N TYR A 20 -43.66 11.04 0.27
CA TYR A 20 -42.57 11.31 -0.68
C TYR A 20 -42.99 11.04 -2.13
N SER A 21 -43.80 9.99 -2.34
CA SER A 21 -44.34 9.63 -3.67
C SER A 21 -45.26 10.69 -4.30
N VAL A 22 -45.83 11.56 -3.47
CA VAL A 22 -46.72 12.66 -3.90
C VAL A 22 -45.92 13.85 -4.44
N LEU A 23 -44.67 14.02 -4.01
CA LEU A 23 -43.85 15.19 -4.29
C LEU A 23 -42.90 15.03 -5.48
N ASP A 24 -42.30 13.85 -5.69
CA ASP A 24 -41.16 13.70 -6.62
C ASP A 24 -41.48 12.93 -7.91
N GLY A 25 -42.75 12.57 -8.14
CA GLY A 25 -43.11 11.64 -9.21
C GLY A 25 -42.49 10.26 -9.00
N PHE A 26 -42.87 9.27 -9.80
CA PHE A 26 -42.41 7.88 -9.63
C PHE A 26 -40.93 7.71 -10.05
N ASN A 27 -40.00 8.24 -9.25
CA ASN A 27 -38.59 7.92 -9.35
C ASN A 27 -38.33 6.56 -8.69
N ASN A 28 -37.80 5.61 -9.45
CA ASN A 28 -37.48 4.24 -8.99
C ASN A 28 -36.19 4.17 -8.13
N ASP A 29 -35.78 5.25 -7.46
CA ASP A 29 -34.63 5.26 -6.54
C ASP A 29 -35.08 4.91 -5.11
N ALA A 30 -34.68 3.74 -4.62
CA ALA A 30 -35.06 3.23 -3.30
C ALA A 30 -34.58 4.10 -2.13
N PHE A 31 -33.59 4.97 -2.34
CA PHE A 31 -33.04 5.87 -1.31
C PHE A 31 -33.20 7.35 -1.65
N GLY A 32 -34.03 7.71 -2.63
CA GLY A 32 -34.25 9.10 -3.02
C GLY A 32 -34.68 9.99 -1.85
N HIS A 33 -35.53 9.48 -0.95
CA HIS A 33 -36.03 10.17 0.24
C HIS A 33 -34.98 10.43 1.32
N GLN A 34 -33.85 9.73 1.28
CA GLN A 34 -32.72 9.95 2.19
C GLN A 34 -31.69 10.93 1.62
N ARG A 35 -31.76 11.25 0.32
CA ARG A 35 -30.88 12.24 -0.29
C ARG A 35 -31.34 13.64 0.09
N LYS A 36 -30.38 14.56 0.28
CA LYS A 36 -30.69 15.96 0.56
C LYS A 36 -31.41 16.59 -0.61
N VAL A 37 -32.61 17.12 -0.35
CA VAL A 37 -33.36 17.92 -1.33
C VAL A 37 -32.57 19.21 -1.59
N PRO A 38 -32.44 19.68 -2.85
CA PRO A 38 -31.67 20.88 -3.18
C PRO A 38 -32.09 22.15 -2.41
N ALA A 39 -33.34 22.21 -1.92
CA ALA A 39 -33.89 23.33 -1.16
C ALA A 39 -33.55 23.31 0.34
N GLU A 40 -33.21 22.16 0.91
CA GLU A 40 -32.85 21.97 2.33
C GLU A 40 -31.35 21.73 2.50
N GLN A 41 -30.51 22.40 1.71
CA GLN A 41 -29.07 22.43 1.95
C GLN A 41 -28.72 23.22 3.22
N PHE A 42 -29.18 22.74 4.38
CA PHE A 42 -28.47 22.94 5.62
C PHE A 42 -27.24 22.02 5.56
N GLY A 43 -26.11 22.66 5.26
CA GLY A 43 -24.85 22.03 4.92
C GLY A 43 -24.40 21.05 6.00
N HIS A 44 -24.26 19.78 5.61
CA HIS A 44 -23.50 18.77 6.34
C HIS A 44 -23.15 17.67 5.33
N SER A 45 -21.87 17.59 4.95
CA SER A 45 -21.10 16.38 4.55
C SER A 45 -21.77 15.44 3.53
N ASP A 46 -21.28 15.30 2.29
CA ASP A 46 -19.96 14.69 2.02
C ASP A 46 -19.24 15.25 0.76
N ASP A 47 -19.75 16.33 0.15
CA ASP A 47 -19.03 17.07 -0.91
C ASP A 47 -18.16 18.22 -0.36
N ASP A 48 -18.09 18.37 0.97
CA ASP A 48 -17.32 19.43 1.65
C ASP A 48 -15.78 19.19 1.63
N LEU A 49 -15.29 18.14 0.97
CA LEU A 49 -13.83 17.91 0.86
C LEU A 49 -13.16 18.89 -0.11
N LYS A 50 -13.91 19.52 -1.01
CA LYS A 50 -13.43 20.67 -1.76
C LYS A 50 -14.05 21.90 -1.12
N ASP A 51 -13.19 22.70 -0.50
CA ASP A 51 -13.49 24.06 -0.11
C ASP A 51 -14.23 24.74 -1.28
N LYS A 52 -15.46 25.20 -1.04
CA LYS A 52 -16.27 25.92 -2.04
C LYS A 52 -15.67 27.30 -2.36
N GLY A 53 -14.55 27.65 -1.72
CA GLY A 53 -13.91 28.94 -1.82
C GLY A 53 -14.63 29.98 -0.98
N THR A 54 -13.95 31.09 -0.74
CA THR A 54 -14.51 32.26 -0.07
C THR A 54 -15.18 33.17 -1.11
N GLU A 55 -16.50 33.21 -1.13
CA GLU A 55 -17.26 34.19 -1.91
C GLU A 55 -17.53 35.45 -1.07
N ASP A 56 -16.63 36.42 -1.10
CA ASP A 56 -16.90 37.75 -0.57
C ASP A 56 -17.86 38.48 -1.52
N ILE A 57 -19.16 38.49 -1.20
CA ILE A 57 -20.20 39.14 -2.00
C ILE A 57 -20.03 40.67 -1.89
N THR A 58 -19.09 41.22 -2.65
CA THR A 58 -18.89 42.66 -2.82
C THR A 58 -19.87 43.19 -3.87
N LYS A 59 -21.18 43.04 -3.64
CA LYS A 59 -22.18 43.71 -4.48
C LYS A 59 -22.08 45.21 -4.24
N ILE A 60 -21.56 45.92 -5.24
CA ILE A 60 -21.42 47.38 -5.34
C ILE A 60 -22.79 48.04 -5.16
N LYS A 61 -23.10 48.41 -3.91
CA LYS A 61 -24.02 49.44 -3.38
C LYS A 61 -23.85 49.40 -1.86
N PRO A 62 -24.01 50.51 -1.11
CA PRO A 62 -23.80 50.52 0.34
C PRO A 62 -24.98 49.82 1.01
N ILE A 63 -25.02 48.49 0.95
CA ILE A 63 -26.10 47.66 1.44
C ILE A 63 -25.47 46.64 2.39
N ALA A 64 -26.12 46.56 3.54
CA ALA A 64 -25.87 45.73 4.71
C ALA A 64 -25.10 44.42 4.47
N ARG A 65 -24.24 44.13 5.46
CA ARG A 65 -23.65 42.81 5.78
C ARG A 65 -24.51 41.69 5.20
N GLY A 66 -23.96 40.91 4.27
CA GLY A 66 -24.65 39.73 3.76
C GLY A 66 -25.03 38.83 4.92
N ASP A 67 -26.31 38.47 5.01
CA ASP A 67 -26.87 37.57 6.04
C ASP A 67 -26.40 36.12 5.77
N SER A 68 -25.09 35.88 5.79
CA SER A 68 -24.58 34.51 5.86
C SER A 68 -24.73 34.04 7.30
N ASP A 69 -25.70 33.17 7.58
CA ASP A 69 -25.91 32.62 8.93
C ASP A 69 -24.81 31.67 9.40
N TYR A 70 -23.83 31.37 8.53
CA TYR A 70 -22.67 30.57 8.86
C TYR A 70 -21.80 31.22 9.94
N PHE A 71 -21.66 30.51 11.06
CA PHE A 71 -20.89 30.94 12.22
C PHE A 71 -19.44 31.34 11.87
N VAL A 72 -18.80 30.60 10.96
CA VAL A 72 -17.41 30.85 10.54
C VAL A 72 -17.30 32.17 9.77
N ALA A 73 -18.20 32.44 8.81
CA ALA A 73 -18.20 33.68 8.03
C ALA A 73 -18.49 34.92 8.91
N LYS A 74 -19.45 34.82 9.86
CA LYS A 74 -19.75 35.93 10.80
C LYS A 74 -18.57 36.30 11.70
N ARG A 75 -17.65 35.36 11.93
CA ARG A 75 -16.50 35.53 12.84
C ARG A 75 -15.17 35.55 12.09
N ASP A 76 -15.21 35.61 10.76
CA ASP A 76 -13.98 35.64 9.98
C ASP A 76 -13.28 36.98 10.19
N ARG A 77 -12.09 36.91 10.79
CA ARG A 77 -11.24 38.06 11.06
C ARG A 77 -10.76 38.72 9.76
N TRP A 78 -10.65 37.93 8.70
CA TRP A 78 -10.12 38.35 7.41
C TRP A 78 -11.24 38.64 6.39
N HIS A 79 -12.49 38.78 6.83
CA HIS A 79 -13.59 39.13 5.93
C HIS A 79 -13.38 40.53 5.31
N GLY A 80 -13.48 40.64 3.99
CA GLY A 80 -13.23 41.88 3.26
C GLY A 80 -11.75 42.26 3.18
N PHE A 81 -10.84 41.33 3.51
CA PHE A 81 -9.41 41.50 3.32
C PHE A 81 -9.11 41.68 1.83
N LYS A 82 -8.36 42.74 1.50
CA LYS A 82 -7.98 43.04 0.11
C LYS A 82 -6.64 42.39 -0.22
N PRO A 83 -6.50 41.76 -1.39
CA PRO A 83 -5.22 41.20 -1.83
C PRO A 83 -4.06 42.22 -1.84
N GLU A 84 -4.36 43.49 -2.07
CA GLU A 84 -3.40 44.60 -2.08
C GLU A 84 -2.63 44.75 -0.75
N GLU A 85 -3.23 44.37 0.38
CA GLU A 85 -2.56 44.43 1.69
C GLU A 85 -1.41 43.41 1.79
N TRP A 86 -1.46 42.30 1.05
CA TRP A 86 -0.34 41.36 0.94
C TRP A 86 0.84 41.95 0.15
N ASP A 87 0.58 42.76 -0.86
CA ASP A 87 1.62 43.37 -1.68
C ASP A 87 2.52 44.29 -0.83
N GLU A 88 1.95 44.99 0.16
CA GLU A 88 2.72 45.77 1.13
C GLU A 88 3.64 44.91 1.99
N VAL A 89 3.19 43.72 2.39
CA VAL A 89 3.99 42.76 3.15
C VAL A 89 5.15 42.27 2.29
N PHE A 90 4.90 41.90 1.03
CA PHE A 90 5.95 41.52 0.08
C PHE A 90 6.97 42.63 -0.12
N ALA A 91 6.52 43.88 -0.32
CA ALA A 91 7.43 45.02 -0.47
C ALA A 91 8.36 45.19 0.74
N LYS A 92 7.83 45.06 1.97
CA LYS A 92 8.63 45.11 3.21
C LYS A 92 9.67 43.98 3.27
N TRP A 93 9.30 42.76 2.87
CA TRP A 93 10.23 41.63 2.81
C TRP A 93 11.33 41.83 1.77
N ASP A 94 10.99 42.36 0.60
CA ASP A 94 11.96 42.69 -0.45
C ASP A 94 12.96 43.74 0.00
N HIS A 95 12.50 44.76 0.74
CA HIS A 95 13.40 45.75 1.34
C HIS A 95 14.37 45.11 2.35
N ILE A 96 13.89 44.22 3.22
CA ILE A 96 14.75 43.50 4.18
C ILE A 96 15.77 42.62 3.46
N LYS A 97 15.36 41.92 2.40
CA LYS A 97 16.25 41.05 1.61
C LYS A 97 17.35 41.86 0.92
N LYS A 98 17.01 42.98 0.30
CA LYS A 98 17.98 43.89 -0.34
C LYS A 98 18.97 44.45 0.68
N PHE A 99 18.49 44.88 1.84
CA PHE A 99 19.35 45.37 2.92
C PHE A 99 20.36 44.31 3.39
N LYS A 100 19.91 43.06 3.60
CA LYS A 100 20.79 41.95 4.00
C LYS A 100 21.85 41.61 2.95
N GLN A 101 21.49 41.60 1.66
CA GLN A 101 22.44 41.35 0.58
C GLN A 101 23.53 42.43 0.51
N THR A 102 23.16 43.70 0.66
CA THR A 102 24.13 44.81 0.67
C THR A 102 25.07 44.73 1.88
N THR A 103 24.59 44.27 3.03
CA THR A 103 25.45 44.09 4.22
C THR A 103 26.38 42.87 4.12
N GLN A 104 25.97 41.80 3.44
CA GLN A 104 26.84 40.63 3.19
C GLN A 104 27.93 40.92 2.16
N SER A 105 27.62 41.67 1.09
CA SER A 105 28.60 41.99 0.04
C SER A 105 29.79 42.85 0.52
N VAL A 106 29.68 43.49 1.68
CA VAL A 106 30.77 44.30 2.28
C VAL A 106 31.59 43.50 3.29
N ALA A 107 31.06 42.38 3.80
CA ALA A 107 31.70 41.58 4.86
C ALA A 107 32.31 40.25 4.35
N GLU A 108 31.98 39.80 3.14
CA GLU A 108 32.39 38.47 2.63
C GLU A 108 33.63 38.49 1.70
N ASP A 109 34.22 39.65 1.39
CA ASP A 109 35.33 39.75 0.41
C ASP A 109 36.74 39.60 1.03
N SER A 110 36.87 39.24 2.31
CA SER A 110 38.17 39.17 2.99
C SER A 110 38.57 37.84 3.63
N ASP A 111 37.76 36.76 3.52
CA ASP A 111 37.98 35.51 4.27
C ASP A 111 37.92 34.22 3.41
N ASP A 112 38.09 34.35 2.08
CA ASP A 112 37.74 33.30 1.11
C ASP A 112 38.89 32.38 0.64
N THR A 113 40.04 32.34 1.31
CA THR A 113 41.19 31.52 0.85
C THR A 113 41.72 30.46 1.81
N ASP A 114 41.50 30.60 3.12
CA ASP A 114 42.30 29.86 4.10
C ASP A 114 41.60 28.56 4.56
N TYR A 115 40.26 28.52 4.45
CA TYR A 115 39.45 27.36 4.83
C TYR A 115 39.33 26.31 3.71
N GLU A 116 39.53 26.66 2.44
CA GLU A 116 39.33 25.73 1.32
C GLU A 116 40.40 24.62 1.27
N LEU A 117 41.64 24.94 1.68
CA LEU A 117 42.80 24.04 1.58
C LEU A 117 42.76 22.94 2.66
N GLU A 118 42.43 23.29 3.90
CA GLU A 118 42.28 22.35 5.01
C GLU A 118 41.07 21.40 4.82
N LEU A 119 39.99 21.90 4.21
CA LEU A 119 38.79 21.11 3.92
C LEU A 119 39.01 20.10 2.78
N GLN A 120 39.80 20.48 1.77
CA GLN A 120 40.22 19.56 0.71
C GLN A 120 41.12 18.44 1.28
N GLU A 121 42.01 18.77 2.23
CA GLU A 121 42.85 17.79 2.93
C GLU A 121 42.01 16.81 3.77
N LEU A 122 40.92 17.28 4.38
CA LEU A 122 39.93 16.45 5.08
C LEU A 122 39.01 15.65 4.14
N GLY A 123 39.10 15.83 2.82
CA GLY A 123 38.30 15.12 1.82
C GLY A 123 36.82 15.53 1.79
N ILE A 124 36.46 16.66 2.40
CA ILE A 124 35.07 17.15 2.49
C ILE A 124 34.79 18.03 1.27
N ALA A 125 33.80 17.65 0.46
CA ALA A 125 33.46 18.39 -0.74
C ALA A 125 32.69 19.69 -0.41
N ARG A 126 33.00 20.80 -1.08
CA ARG A 126 32.34 22.13 -0.93
C ARG A 126 30.79 22.09 -0.98
N LYS A 127 30.22 21.08 -1.66
CA LYS A 127 28.77 20.84 -1.78
C LYS A 127 28.11 20.34 -0.48
N GLU A 128 28.88 19.75 0.43
CA GLU A 128 28.41 19.27 1.73
C GLU A 128 28.25 20.42 2.73
N PHE A 129 28.98 21.53 2.54
CA PHE A 129 28.91 22.72 3.38
C PHE A 129 27.76 23.69 3.03
N GLN A 130 27.42 23.82 1.73
CA GLN A 130 26.34 24.72 1.31
C GLN A 130 24.97 24.34 1.88
N LYS A 131 24.80 23.08 2.30
CA LYS A 131 23.66 22.64 3.06
C LYS A 131 24.07 22.65 4.54
N GLY A 132 23.93 23.80 5.20
CA GLY A 132 24.26 24.00 6.61
C GLY A 132 23.43 23.15 7.58
N PHE A 133 23.60 21.83 7.55
CA PHE A 133 23.01 20.89 8.49
C PHE A 133 24.10 20.39 9.42
N VAL A 134 24.62 21.29 10.25
CA VAL A 134 25.09 20.88 11.58
C VAL A 134 23.82 20.81 12.44
N GLU A 135 23.00 19.80 12.21
CA GLU A 135 21.92 19.48 13.14
C GLU A 135 22.54 18.77 14.33
N ASP A 136 22.23 19.22 15.54
CA ASP A 136 22.67 18.53 16.74
C ASP A 136 22.17 17.07 16.68
N PRO A 137 23.04 16.07 16.87
CA PRO A 137 22.67 14.66 16.74
C PRO A 137 21.57 14.22 17.71
N ILE A 138 21.31 15.03 18.75
CA ILE A 138 20.26 14.83 19.76
C ILE A 138 18.93 15.45 19.32
N GLU A 139 18.94 16.53 18.55
CA GLU A 139 17.74 17.21 18.04
C GLU A 139 17.26 16.66 16.69
N ARG A 140 18.02 15.71 16.11
CA ARG A 140 17.66 15.07 14.86
C ARG A 140 16.29 14.40 14.98
N SER A 141 15.37 14.78 14.10
CA SER A 141 14.06 14.15 14.05
C SER A 141 14.20 12.65 13.76
N ILE A 142 13.40 11.81 14.42
CA ILE A 142 13.34 10.36 14.17
C ILE A 142 12.98 10.07 12.70
N ARG A 143 12.31 11.01 12.02
CA ARG A 143 11.96 10.89 10.62
C ARG A 143 13.19 11.14 9.75
N GLU A 144 13.61 10.10 9.03
CA GLU A 144 14.63 10.25 8.00
C GLU A 144 14.07 10.97 6.78
N ARG A 145 14.65 12.14 6.47
CA ARG A 145 14.26 12.97 5.31
C ARG A 145 14.54 12.27 3.97
N ASN A 146 15.52 11.36 3.92
CA ASN A 146 15.89 10.63 2.71
C ASN A 146 14.84 9.58 2.31
N TYR A 147 13.98 9.14 3.24
CA TYR A 147 12.91 8.18 2.95
C TYR A 147 11.59 8.89 2.68
N THR A 148 11.10 8.75 1.44
CA THR A 148 9.78 9.25 1.06
C THR A 148 8.71 8.22 1.45
N PRO A 149 7.69 8.59 2.26
CA PRO A 149 6.65 7.66 2.67
C PRO A 149 5.78 7.25 1.47
N ALA A 150 5.25 6.03 1.51
CA ALA A 150 4.51 5.42 0.41
C ALA A 150 3.31 6.26 -0.08
N TYR A 151 2.64 6.98 0.82
CA TYR A 151 1.49 7.80 0.45
C TYR A 151 1.83 9.03 -0.39
N ILE A 152 3.04 9.57 -0.25
CA ILE A 152 3.52 10.67 -1.09
C ILE A 152 3.81 10.17 -2.51
N LEU A 153 4.32 8.94 -2.63
CA LEU A 153 4.55 8.31 -3.93
C LEU A 153 3.22 8.03 -4.66
N ALA A 154 2.14 7.85 -3.91
CA ALA A 154 0.82 7.44 -4.38
C ALA A 154 -0.22 8.58 -4.43
N ILE A 155 0.18 9.86 -4.37
CA ILE A 155 -0.76 11.00 -4.27
C ILE A 155 -1.81 11.00 -5.38
N ASN A 156 -1.44 10.54 -6.58
CA ASN A 156 -2.34 10.52 -7.74
C ASN A 156 -3.16 9.22 -7.86
N ALA A 157 -2.92 8.22 -7.01
CA ALA A 157 -3.38 6.85 -7.22
C ALA A 157 -4.56 6.42 -6.34
N ASN A 158 -5.03 7.26 -5.39
CA ASN A 158 -5.97 6.80 -4.37
C ASN A 158 -7.23 7.66 -4.25
N GLU A 159 -8.37 7.12 -4.70
CA GLU A 159 -9.72 7.66 -4.50
C GLU A 159 -10.34 7.26 -3.13
N GLY A 160 -9.60 6.55 -2.25
CA GLY A 160 -10.16 5.96 -1.02
C GLY A 160 -9.40 6.25 0.27
N GLY A 161 -8.37 7.12 0.27
CA GLY A 161 -7.66 7.59 1.46
C GLY A 161 -6.82 6.54 2.23
N LYS A 162 -6.99 5.24 1.96
CA LYS A 162 -6.21 4.15 2.55
C LYS A 162 -5.09 3.72 1.61
N ILE A 163 -3.87 4.11 1.92
CA ILE A 163 -2.69 3.70 1.14
C ILE A 163 -2.44 2.22 1.37
N ARG A 164 -2.47 1.45 0.28
CA ARG A 164 -2.13 0.03 0.31
C ARG A 164 -0.71 -0.10 -0.19
N LEU A 165 0.22 -0.39 0.73
CA LEU A 165 1.62 -0.66 0.36
C LEU A 165 1.65 -1.75 -0.72
N GLY A 166 2.25 -1.46 -1.87
CA GLY A 166 2.33 -2.38 -3.02
C GLY A 166 1.30 -2.13 -4.13
N LYS A 167 0.08 -1.65 -3.83
CA LYS A 167 -0.95 -1.38 -4.85
C LYS A 167 -0.79 0.00 -5.48
N ASP A 168 -0.49 0.99 -4.65
CA ASP A 168 -0.47 2.40 -5.08
C ASP A 168 0.96 2.92 -5.34
N SER A 169 1.97 2.09 -5.07
CA SER A 169 3.37 2.39 -5.38
C SER A 169 3.61 2.15 -6.87
N THR A 170 3.82 3.21 -7.63
CA THR A 170 4.07 3.20 -9.08
C THR A 170 5.38 2.51 -9.52
N SER A 171 6.04 1.75 -8.65
CA SER A 171 7.32 1.11 -8.94
C SER A 171 7.22 -0.35 -9.40
N ASN A 172 6.07 -1.02 -9.33
CA ASN A 172 5.84 -2.31 -9.98
C ASN A 172 4.33 -2.56 -10.13
N LEU A 173 3.80 -2.29 -11.32
CA LEU A 173 2.43 -2.64 -11.69
C LEU A 173 2.29 -4.17 -11.76
N VAL A 174 1.92 -4.81 -10.66
CA VAL A 174 1.18 -6.08 -10.64
C VAL A 174 -0.06 -5.81 -9.80
N ASN A 175 -1.14 -5.56 -10.52
CA ASN A 175 -2.43 -5.19 -9.98
C ASN A 175 -3.25 -6.47 -9.80
N ASP A 176 -2.96 -7.25 -8.76
CA ASP A 176 -3.85 -8.30 -8.26
C ASP A 176 -4.27 -7.94 -6.83
N ASP A 177 -5.59 -7.89 -6.59
CA ASP A 177 -6.21 -7.50 -5.31
C ASP A 177 -5.83 -8.41 -4.13
N THR A 178 -5.02 -9.45 -4.37
CA THR A 178 -4.53 -10.42 -3.39
C THR A 178 -3.05 -10.30 -3.04
N GLU A 179 -2.25 -9.51 -3.75
CA GLU A 179 -0.79 -9.47 -3.55
C GLU A 179 -0.35 -8.29 -2.67
N PHE A 180 -0.68 -8.38 -1.38
CA PHE A 180 -0.07 -7.59 -0.33
C PHE A 180 1.34 -8.13 -0.05
N VAL A 181 2.33 -7.70 -0.85
CA VAL A 181 3.77 -7.97 -0.69
C VAL A 181 4.10 -9.29 0.03
N LYS A 182 3.88 -10.39 -0.69
CA LYS A 182 4.72 -11.58 -0.63
C LYS A 182 5.33 -11.73 -2.01
N SER A 183 6.14 -10.74 -2.40
CA SER A 183 6.94 -10.84 -3.63
C SER A 183 7.65 -12.17 -3.51
N SER A 184 7.35 -13.09 -4.43
CA SER A 184 7.83 -14.46 -4.41
C SER A 184 9.36 -14.42 -4.44
N SER A 185 9.96 -14.31 -3.26
CA SER A 185 11.41 -14.27 -3.15
C SER A 185 11.90 -15.59 -3.72
N LYS A 186 13.11 -15.60 -4.28
CA LYS A 186 13.70 -16.84 -4.78
C LYS A 186 13.60 -17.94 -3.72
N ASP A 187 13.84 -17.58 -2.46
CA ASP A 187 13.75 -18.45 -1.30
C ASP A 187 12.32 -18.94 -1.03
N GLU A 188 11.29 -18.09 -1.13
CA GLU A 188 9.89 -18.50 -0.95
C GLU A 188 9.44 -19.45 -2.08
N ARG A 189 9.89 -19.20 -3.32
CA ARG A 189 9.63 -20.12 -4.44
C ARG A 189 10.31 -21.47 -4.23
N GLU A 190 11.56 -21.47 -3.78
CA GLU A 190 12.33 -22.68 -3.48
C GLU A 190 11.69 -23.46 -2.32
N LEU A 191 11.28 -22.77 -1.25
CA LEU A 191 10.56 -23.38 -0.11
C LEU A 191 9.22 -23.98 -0.57
N GLY A 192 8.45 -23.26 -1.39
CA GLY A 192 7.18 -23.75 -1.93
C GLY A 192 7.35 -24.96 -2.85
N GLN A 193 8.42 -25.00 -3.66
CA GLN A 193 8.77 -26.18 -4.46
C GLN A 193 9.17 -27.37 -3.58
N MET A 194 9.98 -27.12 -2.55
CA MET A 194 10.40 -28.14 -1.59
C MET A 194 9.21 -28.73 -0.84
N GLN A 195 8.27 -27.90 -0.40
CA GLN A 195 7.04 -28.33 0.28
C GLN A 195 6.14 -29.19 -0.62
N LYS A 196 5.96 -28.79 -1.89
CA LYS A 196 5.21 -29.59 -2.86
C LYS A 196 5.85 -30.96 -3.10
N PHE A 197 7.17 -31.01 -3.22
CA PHE A 197 7.91 -32.26 -3.37
C PHE A 197 7.77 -33.16 -2.13
N ALA A 198 7.87 -32.59 -0.92
CA ALA A 198 7.67 -33.32 0.32
C ALA A 198 6.27 -33.97 0.40
N TRP A 199 5.22 -33.22 0.04
CA TRP A 199 3.85 -33.75 -0.01
C TRP A 199 3.67 -34.87 -1.05
N GLU A 200 4.30 -34.74 -2.22
CA GLU A 200 4.26 -35.79 -3.24
C GLU A 200 4.92 -37.09 -2.76
N GLN A 201 6.09 -36.98 -2.13
CA GLN A 201 6.79 -38.14 -1.58
C GLN A 201 6.04 -38.76 -0.40
N HIS A 202 5.47 -37.94 0.49
CA HIS A 202 4.66 -38.43 1.60
C HIS A 202 3.42 -39.17 1.10
N LYS A 203 2.73 -38.65 0.09
CA LYS A 203 1.59 -39.34 -0.54
C LYS A 203 1.99 -40.68 -1.15
N GLN A 204 3.12 -40.75 -1.84
CA GLN A 204 3.64 -42.01 -2.39
C GLN A 204 3.96 -43.03 -1.29
N TYR A 205 4.56 -42.58 -0.19
CA TYR A 205 4.86 -43.41 0.97
C TYR A 205 3.58 -43.94 1.63
N GLU A 206 2.58 -43.08 1.83
CA GLU A 206 1.29 -43.44 2.42
C GLU A 206 0.58 -44.49 1.57
N GLU A 207 0.52 -44.31 0.24
CA GLU A 207 -0.07 -45.28 -0.69
C GLU A 207 0.67 -46.63 -0.69
N GLN A 208 1.99 -46.65 -0.54
CA GLN A 208 2.76 -47.89 -0.45
C GLN A 208 2.48 -48.62 0.87
N LYS A 209 2.51 -47.89 1.99
CA LYS A 209 2.25 -48.47 3.31
C LYS A 209 0.81 -48.94 3.47
N SER A 210 -0.15 -48.19 2.95
CA SER A 210 -1.56 -48.62 2.95
C SER A 210 -1.75 -49.91 2.17
N ARG A 211 -1.08 -50.07 1.01
CA ARG A 211 -1.11 -51.32 0.24
C ARG A 211 -0.46 -52.48 0.98
N GLU A 212 0.70 -52.26 1.62
CA GLU A 212 1.36 -53.27 2.45
C GLU A 212 0.47 -53.72 3.62
N LEU A 213 -0.18 -52.78 4.32
CA LEU A 213 -1.11 -53.08 5.41
C LEU A 213 -2.33 -53.85 4.91
N TYR A 214 -2.91 -53.44 3.77
CA TYR A 214 -4.03 -54.16 3.17
C TYR A 214 -3.66 -55.60 2.78
N GLN A 215 -2.48 -55.82 2.21
CA GLN A 215 -1.98 -57.17 1.91
C GLN A 215 -1.79 -58.02 3.16
N LYS A 216 -1.26 -57.43 4.25
CA LYS A 216 -1.14 -58.10 5.55
C LYS A 216 -2.51 -58.45 6.15
N GLN A 217 -3.49 -57.56 6.05
CA GLN A 217 -4.87 -57.82 6.48
C GLN A 217 -5.47 -58.99 5.71
N LEU A 218 -5.30 -59.04 4.39
CA LEU A 218 -5.73 -60.18 3.57
C LEU A 218 -5.04 -61.48 3.97
N ALA A 219 -3.73 -61.44 4.23
CA ALA A 219 -2.98 -62.61 4.68
C ALA A 219 -3.43 -63.10 6.07
N ASN A 220 -3.77 -62.19 6.99
CA ASN A 220 -4.27 -62.54 8.32
C ASN A 220 -5.67 -63.17 8.27
N LEU A 221 -6.55 -62.73 7.36
CA LEU A 221 -7.84 -63.39 7.14
C LEU A 221 -7.67 -64.85 6.69
N SER A 222 -6.56 -65.18 6.02
CA SER A 222 -6.25 -66.55 5.59
C SER A 222 -5.65 -67.43 6.69
N ASN A 223 -5.12 -66.84 7.77
CA ASN A 223 -4.42 -67.54 8.86
C ASN A 223 -5.07 -67.24 10.22
N PRO A 224 -5.86 -68.17 10.82
CA PRO A 224 -6.65 -67.92 12.03
C PRO A 224 -5.83 -67.75 13.33
N SER A 225 -4.50 -67.77 13.27
CA SER A 225 -3.59 -67.61 14.41
C SER A 225 -2.72 -66.33 14.33
N ALA A 226 -2.97 -65.44 13.35
CA ALA A 226 -2.16 -64.25 13.16
C ALA A 226 -2.53 -63.11 14.12
N GLU A 227 -1.53 -62.43 14.68
CA GLU A 227 -1.69 -61.27 15.57
C GLU A 227 -2.44 -60.11 14.88
N ALA A 228 -3.18 -59.33 15.66
CA ALA A 228 -3.93 -58.18 15.16
C ALA A 228 -2.98 -57.15 14.51
N VAL A 229 -3.21 -56.83 13.23
CA VAL A 229 -2.42 -55.82 12.51
C VAL A 229 -2.98 -54.44 12.82
N ASP A 230 -2.16 -53.57 13.38
CA ASP A 230 -2.46 -52.15 13.53
C ASP A 230 -2.75 -51.54 12.16
N SER A 231 -3.90 -50.90 12.03
CA SER A 231 -4.40 -50.33 10.77
C SER A 231 -3.80 -48.96 10.44
N THR A 232 -3.00 -48.38 11.33
CA THR A 232 -2.45 -47.03 11.15
C THR A 232 -1.17 -47.04 10.30
N VAL A 233 -1.08 -46.12 9.34
CA VAL A 233 0.14 -45.91 8.54
C VAL A 233 1.17 -45.19 9.40
N PRO A 234 2.38 -45.74 9.61
CA PRO A 234 3.41 -45.07 10.39
C PRO A 234 3.85 -43.77 9.70
N VAL A 235 4.12 -42.70 10.47
CA VAL A 235 4.56 -41.41 9.91
C VAL A 235 6.07 -41.44 9.68
N ASP A 236 6.51 -41.06 8.47
CA ASP A 236 7.93 -40.86 8.15
C ASP A 236 8.35 -39.39 8.31
N LEU A 237 9.16 -39.13 9.34
CA LEU A 237 9.68 -37.80 9.66
C LEU A 237 10.73 -37.29 8.65
N ASP A 238 11.36 -38.21 7.89
CA ASP A 238 12.35 -37.87 6.85
C ASP A 238 11.72 -37.25 5.59
N LEU A 239 10.38 -37.25 5.53
CA LEU A 239 9.57 -36.67 4.46
C LEU A 239 8.90 -35.35 4.85
N SER A 240 9.09 -34.87 6.09
CA SER A 240 8.56 -33.58 6.53
C SER A 240 9.59 -32.46 6.37
N VAL A 241 9.17 -31.35 5.75
CA VAL A 241 10.00 -30.14 5.60
C VAL A 241 10.36 -29.55 6.97
N GLU A 242 9.45 -29.64 7.93
CA GLU A 242 9.63 -29.05 9.26
C GLU A 242 10.50 -29.93 10.17
N ALA A 243 10.37 -31.25 10.04
CA ALA A 243 11.13 -32.19 10.86
C ALA A 243 12.56 -32.44 10.34
N SER A 244 12.76 -32.45 9.02
CA SER A 244 14.05 -32.73 8.38
C SER A 244 14.35 -31.80 7.17
N PRO A 245 14.45 -30.48 7.39
CA PRO A 245 14.56 -29.48 6.31
C PRO A 245 15.78 -29.71 5.39
N THR A 246 16.96 -29.96 5.97
CA THR A 246 18.19 -30.17 5.19
C THR A 246 18.16 -31.45 4.37
N LEU A 247 17.55 -32.52 4.90
CA LEU A 247 17.41 -33.78 4.19
C LEU A 247 16.49 -33.61 2.99
N MET A 248 15.37 -32.91 3.19
CA MET A 248 14.42 -32.60 2.11
C MET A 248 15.05 -31.69 1.05
N MET A 249 15.82 -30.69 1.45
CA MET A 249 16.58 -29.84 0.52
C MET A 249 17.57 -30.66 -0.33
N MET A 250 18.28 -31.62 0.28
CA MET A 250 19.17 -32.51 -0.47
C MET A 250 18.42 -33.44 -1.43
N LYS A 251 17.27 -33.99 -1.01
CA LYS A 251 16.42 -34.85 -1.85
C LYS A 251 15.84 -34.07 -3.05
N THR A 252 15.32 -32.87 -2.82
CA THR A 252 14.79 -32.00 -3.88
C THR A 252 15.86 -31.58 -4.87
N LYS A 253 17.06 -31.22 -4.40
CA LYS A 253 18.18 -30.88 -5.29
C LYS A 253 18.56 -32.04 -6.21
N LYS A 254 18.69 -33.26 -5.65
CA LYS A 254 18.96 -34.48 -6.44
C LYS A 254 17.86 -34.76 -7.46
N GLU A 255 16.60 -34.54 -7.10
CA GLU A 255 15.49 -34.76 -8.03
C GLU A 255 15.48 -33.73 -9.16
N ASN A 256 15.81 -32.46 -8.86
CA ASN A 256 15.93 -31.42 -9.87
C ASN A 256 17.08 -31.70 -10.84
N GLU A 257 18.23 -32.19 -10.35
CA GLU A 257 19.37 -32.65 -11.17
C GLU A 257 18.95 -33.81 -12.10
N LYS A 258 18.20 -34.80 -11.58
CA LYS A 258 17.67 -35.89 -12.41
C LYS A 258 16.69 -35.39 -13.47
N LYS A 259 15.80 -34.44 -13.12
CA LYS A 259 14.86 -33.84 -14.07
C LYS A 259 15.57 -33.04 -15.15
N SER A 260 16.64 -32.30 -14.83
CA SER A 260 17.43 -31.60 -15.83
C SER A 260 18.12 -32.56 -16.79
N GLU A 261 18.79 -33.60 -16.27
CA GLU A 261 19.42 -34.63 -17.11
C GLU A 261 18.42 -35.36 -18.02
N ALA A 262 17.24 -35.70 -17.50
CA ALA A 262 16.18 -36.32 -18.28
C ALA A 262 15.66 -35.37 -19.39
N SER A 263 15.57 -34.07 -19.10
CA SER A 263 15.19 -33.07 -20.09
C SER A 263 16.24 -32.91 -21.19
N GLU A 264 17.53 -32.96 -20.86
CA GLU A 264 18.63 -32.89 -21.81
C GLU A 264 18.67 -34.12 -22.72
N LYS A 265 18.51 -35.31 -22.14
CA LYS A 265 18.38 -36.56 -22.93
C LYS A 265 17.18 -36.53 -23.87
N ARG A 266 16.05 -35.95 -23.44
CA ARG A 266 14.88 -35.74 -24.31
C ARG A 266 15.19 -34.75 -25.43
N LYS A 267 15.86 -33.63 -25.14
CA LYS A 267 16.28 -32.66 -26.15
C LYS A 267 17.24 -33.28 -27.17
N GLN A 268 18.25 -34.02 -26.72
CA GLN A 268 19.19 -34.73 -27.60
C GLN A 268 18.48 -35.77 -28.47
N SER A 269 17.55 -36.55 -27.90
CA SER A 269 16.82 -37.55 -28.69
C SER A 269 15.88 -36.93 -29.72
N LEU A 270 15.29 -35.76 -29.45
CA LEU A 270 14.51 -35.01 -30.43
C LEU A 270 15.39 -34.40 -31.52
N LEU A 271 16.54 -33.84 -31.14
CA LEU A 271 17.53 -33.31 -32.10
C LEU A 271 17.98 -34.41 -33.07
N ASN A 272 18.32 -35.60 -32.56
CA ASN A 272 18.74 -36.72 -33.40
C ASN A 272 17.63 -37.28 -34.31
N ARG A 273 16.36 -37.02 -34.02
CA ARG A 273 15.22 -37.49 -34.83
C ARG A 273 14.76 -36.50 -35.89
N TYR A 274 14.92 -35.21 -35.64
CA TYR A 274 14.30 -34.14 -36.44
C TYR A 274 15.28 -33.04 -36.90
N GLY A 275 16.51 -33.04 -36.40
CA GLY A 275 17.61 -32.20 -36.89
C GLY A 275 18.55 -33.00 -37.77
#